data_AF-A0A2Z6MGU8-F1
#
_entry.id   AF-A0A2Z6MGU8-F1
#
_cell.length_a   1.000
_cell.length_b   1.000
_cell.length_c   1.000
_cell.angle_alpha   90.00
_cell.angle_beta   90.00
_cell.angle_gamma   90.00
#
_symmetry.space_group_name_H-M   'P 1'
#
loop_
_entity.id
_entity.type
_entity.pdbx_description
1 polymer ?
#
loop_
_entity_poly.entity_id
_entity_poly.type
_entity_poly.pdbx_seq_one_letter_code
_entity_poly.pdbx_strand_id
1 'polypeptide(L)'
;MNFSGDGEAVSHVVAMPFPGRGHINPMLNFCKILASRKPNKIIITFVVTEEWLGYIGSDPKPEAIHFTTIPNVIPPEREKAANFPGFYEAVMTKMEEPFERLLDQLEPTVNAIIGDVELRWPVAVGNRRNIPVAAFWTMSASFYSMLHHLDVFSRTHQLTVDKLDERAGNIPGISSFHTEDLRTVLHENDHRVLQLALECISKVEMSSKLESDVFLAKEDIEVLVKTFMDVESQEGRKIRDRARELKAMCRKAIGKGGSSDRNLNAFISDISS
;
A
#
# COMPACT_ATOMS: atom_id res chain seq x y z
N MET A 1 16.65 22.91 41.47
CA MET A 1 16.45 21.45 41.35
C MET A 1 14.95 21.26 41.16
N ASN A 2 14.48 20.98 39.95
CA ASN A 2 14.31 19.62 39.38
C ASN A 2 12.80 19.32 39.37
N PHE A 3 12.12 18.86 38.33
CA PHE A 3 12.39 18.63 36.91
C PHE A 3 11.01 18.76 36.26
N SER A 4 10.76 19.77 35.42
CA SER A 4 9.65 19.71 34.46
C SER A 4 10.16 18.93 33.26
N GLY A 5 10.07 17.61 33.33
CA GLY A 5 10.31 16.77 32.17
C GLY A 5 9.19 17.01 31.17
N ASP A 6 9.52 17.59 30.02
CA ASP A 6 8.70 17.49 28.81
C ASP A 6 8.62 16.01 28.42
N GLY A 7 7.68 15.29 29.02
CA GLY A 7 7.31 13.96 28.60
C GLY A 7 6.47 14.05 27.33
N GLU A 8 7.12 14.25 26.17
CA GLU A 8 6.47 14.17 24.84
C GLU A 8 5.59 12.91 24.79
N ALA A 9 4.31 13.07 24.44
CA ALA A 9 3.30 12.01 24.45
C ALA A 9 3.67 10.83 23.54
N VAL A 10 3.28 9.62 23.92
CA VAL A 10 3.53 8.40 23.14
C VAL A 10 2.39 8.20 22.14
N SER A 11 2.71 8.19 20.85
CA SER A 11 1.76 7.95 19.77
C SER A 11 1.44 6.46 19.63
N HIS A 12 0.17 6.10 19.66
CA HIS A 12 -0.30 4.76 19.38
C HIS A 12 -0.73 4.62 17.92
N VAL A 13 -0.02 3.78 17.17
CA VAL A 13 -0.29 3.49 15.76
C VAL A 13 -0.82 2.07 15.61
N VAL A 14 -1.92 1.91 14.88
CA VAL A 14 -2.48 0.61 14.53
C VAL A 14 -2.10 0.26 13.09
N ALA A 15 -1.40 -0.84 12.89
CA ALA A 15 -1.02 -1.33 11.56
C ALA A 15 -1.94 -2.49 11.15
N MET A 16 -2.60 -2.34 10.00
CA MET A 16 -3.56 -3.31 9.48
C MET A 16 -3.14 -3.75 8.06
N PRO A 17 -2.37 -4.85 7.94
CA PRO A 17 -1.97 -5.43 6.66
C PRO A 17 -3.12 -6.22 6.00
N PHE A 18 -3.07 -6.38 4.68
CA PHE A 18 -3.85 -7.45 4.04
C PHE A 18 -3.39 -8.82 4.60
N PRO A 19 -4.29 -9.79 4.85
CA PRO A 19 -3.97 -11.06 5.50
C PRO A 19 -3.25 -12.02 4.54
N GLY A 20 -2.00 -11.71 4.24
CA GLY A 20 -1.12 -12.49 3.38
C GLY A 20 0.35 -12.21 3.67
N ARG A 21 1.21 -13.24 3.58
CA ARG A 21 2.67 -13.13 3.80
C ARG A 21 3.31 -11.97 3.03
N GLY A 22 2.90 -11.76 1.78
CA GLY A 22 3.40 -10.69 0.92
C GLY A 22 3.10 -9.26 1.42
N HIS A 23 2.16 -9.10 2.34
CA HIS A 23 1.73 -7.81 2.89
C HIS A 23 2.16 -7.65 4.35
N ILE A 24 1.98 -8.71 5.14
CA ILE A 24 2.36 -8.76 6.56
C ILE A 24 3.85 -8.49 6.73
N ASN A 25 4.71 -9.16 5.97
CA ASN A 25 6.16 -9.03 6.15
C ASN A 25 6.68 -7.62 5.81
N PRO A 26 6.33 -7.03 4.65
CA PRO A 26 6.73 -5.64 4.35
C PRO A 26 6.18 -4.64 5.38
N MET A 27 4.92 -4.77 5.79
CA MET A 27 4.35 -3.85 6.77
C MET A 27 5.00 -4.00 8.15
N LEU A 28 5.30 -5.23 8.59
CA LEU A 28 6.00 -5.46 9.86
C LEU A 28 7.42 -4.86 9.82
N ASN A 29 8.13 -5.02 8.71
CA ASN A 29 9.44 -4.39 8.53
C ASN A 29 9.36 -2.85 8.52
N PHE A 30 8.32 -2.30 7.88
CA PHE A 30 8.04 -0.87 7.94
C PHE A 30 7.78 -0.41 9.38
N CYS A 31 6.97 -1.14 10.14
CA CYS A 31 6.70 -0.86 11.55
C CYS A 31 7.98 -0.91 12.41
N LYS A 32 8.88 -1.88 12.16
CA LYS A 32 10.20 -1.95 12.82
C LYS A 32 11.05 -0.70 12.56
N ILE A 33 11.06 -0.24 11.31
CA ILE A 33 11.77 0.99 10.93
C ILE A 33 11.13 2.21 11.62
N LEU A 34 9.80 2.31 11.60
CA LEU A 34 9.05 3.40 12.23
C LEU A 34 9.36 3.48 13.74
N ALA A 35 9.24 2.38 14.47
CA ALA A 35 9.55 2.30 15.90
C ALA A 35 11.01 2.66 16.22
N SER A 36 11.95 2.27 15.35
CA SER A 36 13.39 2.58 15.52
C SER A 36 13.74 4.06 15.35
N ARG A 37 12.95 4.82 14.57
CA ARG A 37 13.23 6.22 14.27
C ARG A 37 12.85 7.17 15.40
N LYS A 38 11.87 6.77 16.21
CA LYS A 38 11.37 7.52 17.36
C LYS A 38 11.25 6.59 18.58
N PRO A 39 12.39 6.16 19.15
CA PRO A 39 12.39 5.26 20.30
C PRO A 39 11.56 5.84 21.45
N ASN A 40 10.76 5.00 22.10
CA ASN A 40 9.89 5.35 23.24
C ASN A 40 8.82 6.43 22.96
N LYS A 41 8.56 6.75 21.68
CA LYS A 41 7.51 7.71 21.28
C LYS A 41 6.42 7.09 20.42
N ILE A 42 6.63 5.89 19.90
CA ILE A 42 5.65 5.19 19.08
C ILE A 42 5.43 3.80 19.66
N ILE A 43 4.17 3.48 19.96
CA ILE A 43 3.71 2.12 20.21
C ILE A 43 2.94 1.67 18.98
N ILE A 44 3.22 0.47 18.49
CA ILE A 44 2.56 -0.10 17.33
C ILE A 44 1.76 -1.32 17.76
N THR A 45 0.45 -1.27 17.54
CA THR A 45 -0.41 -2.44 17.57
C THR A 45 -0.53 -2.98 16.15
N PHE A 46 0.09 -4.12 15.90
CA PHE A 46 0.10 -4.78 14.61
C PHE A 46 -0.98 -5.86 14.59
N VAL A 47 -2.03 -5.61 13.81
CA VAL A 47 -3.25 -6.43 13.79
C VAL A 47 -3.10 -7.55 12.77
N VAL A 48 -3.43 -8.76 13.16
CA VAL A 48 -3.53 -9.93 12.27
C VAL A 48 -4.80 -10.72 12.59
N THR A 49 -5.11 -11.76 11.80
CA THR A 49 -6.14 -12.73 12.24
C THR A 49 -5.55 -13.68 13.29
N GLU A 50 -6.41 -14.36 14.05
CA GLU A 50 -5.99 -15.39 15.01
C GLU A 50 -5.15 -16.50 14.35
N GLU A 51 -5.51 -16.93 13.14
CA GLU A 51 -4.72 -17.89 12.34
C GLU A 51 -3.31 -17.34 12.06
N TRP A 52 -3.21 -16.08 11.62
CA TRP A 52 -1.94 -15.45 11.30
C TRP A 52 -1.06 -15.24 12.54
N LEU A 53 -1.64 -14.96 13.71
CA LEU A 53 -0.89 -14.94 14.96
C LEU A 53 -0.23 -16.30 15.24
N GLY A 54 -0.89 -17.41 14.91
CA GLY A 54 -0.30 -18.75 14.99
C GLY A 54 0.95 -18.93 14.11
N TYR A 55 1.06 -18.18 13.02
CA TYR A 55 2.21 -18.25 12.10
C TYR A 55 3.37 -17.32 12.46
N ILE A 56 3.08 -16.14 13.02
CA ILE A 56 4.08 -15.08 13.25
C ILE A 56 4.29 -14.73 14.73
N GLY A 57 3.50 -15.29 15.65
CA GLY A 57 3.47 -14.87 17.05
C GLY A 57 4.83 -14.99 17.76
N SER A 58 5.65 -15.95 17.33
CA SER A 58 7.02 -16.17 17.82
C SER A 58 8.08 -15.32 17.11
N ASP A 59 7.73 -14.57 16.07
CA ASP A 59 8.71 -13.80 15.30
C ASP A 59 9.33 -12.69 16.16
N PRO A 60 10.65 -12.48 16.05
CA PRO A 60 11.33 -11.45 16.81
C PRO A 60 10.85 -10.06 16.38
N LYS A 61 10.46 -9.26 17.36
CA LYS A 61 9.99 -7.89 17.19
C LYS A 61 10.44 -6.99 18.35
N PRO A 62 10.63 -5.68 18.11
CA PRO A 62 10.89 -4.71 19.17
C PRO A 62 9.76 -4.68 20.21
N GLU A 63 10.07 -4.30 21.45
CA GLU A 63 9.07 -4.15 22.53
C GLU A 63 7.98 -3.13 22.20
N ALA A 64 8.29 -2.15 21.35
CA ALA A 64 7.32 -1.17 20.87
C ALA A 64 6.22 -1.77 19.96
N ILE A 65 6.37 -3.01 19.47
CA ILE A 65 5.41 -3.66 18.55
C ILE A 65 4.69 -4.79 19.26
N HIS A 66 3.38 -4.66 19.37
CA HIS A 66 2.48 -5.64 19.98
C HIS A 66 1.62 -6.28 18.89
N PHE A 67 1.56 -7.61 18.85
CA PHE A 67 0.57 -8.28 18.02
C PHE A 67 -0.76 -8.33 18.74
N THR A 68 -1.83 -8.06 18.00
CA THR A 68 -3.20 -8.32 18.44
C THR A 68 -3.97 -8.98 17.31
N THR A 69 -5.14 -9.50 17.63
CA THR A 69 -5.94 -10.32 16.72
C THR A 69 -7.33 -9.78 16.52
N ILE A 70 -7.80 -9.91 15.28
CA ILE A 70 -9.23 -10.01 14.98
C ILE A 70 -9.62 -11.48 14.74
N PRO A 71 -10.89 -11.87 14.95
CA PRO A 71 -11.34 -13.24 14.74
C PRO A 71 -11.11 -13.72 13.30
N ASN A 72 -10.98 -15.03 13.12
CA ASN A 72 -10.87 -15.67 11.81
C ASN A 72 -12.21 -15.62 11.02
N VAL A 73 -12.55 -14.45 10.48
CA VAL A 73 -13.78 -14.20 9.71
C VAL A 73 -13.62 -14.43 8.20
N ILE A 74 -12.41 -14.79 7.76
CA ILE A 74 -12.05 -15.05 6.36
C ILE A 74 -11.71 -16.54 6.17
N PRO A 75 -11.77 -17.06 4.92
CA PRO A 75 -11.31 -18.43 4.65
C PRO A 75 -9.84 -18.63 5.08
N PRO A 76 -9.46 -19.83 5.52
CA PRO A 76 -8.09 -20.14 5.94
C PRO A 76 -7.05 -19.86 4.86
N GLU A 77 -5.84 -19.43 5.25
CA GLU A 77 -4.74 -19.12 4.32
C GLU A 77 -4.43 -20.26 3.34
N ARG A 78 -4.53 -21.52 3.79
CA ARG A 78 -4.29 -22.71 2.95
C ARG A 78 -5.32 -22.89 1.82
N GLU A 79 -6.52 -22.34 1.97
CA GLU A 79 -7.62 -22.44 1.00
C GLU A 79 -7.63 -21.24 0.03
N LYS A 80 -6.85 -20.19 0.33
CA LYS A 80 -6.75 -18.98 -0.48
C LYS A 80 -6.41 -19.27 -1.94
N ALA A 81 -5.47 -20.18 -2.21
CA ALA A 81 -5.08 -20.51 -3.58
C ALA A 81 -6.19 -21.25 -4.36
N ALA A 82 -7.05 -21.99 -3.66
CA ALA A 82 -8.15 -22.73 -4.27
C ALA A 82 -9.36 -21.84 -4.58
N ASN A 83 -9.58 -20.78 -3.79
CA ASN A 83 -10.65 -19.81 -4.00
C ASN A 83 -10.22 -18.40 -3.59
N PHE A 84 -9.33 -17.81 -4.39
CA PHE A 84 -8.86 -16.46 -4.16
C PHE A 84 -9.99 -15.42 -4.20
N PRO A 85 -10.97 -15.48 -5.13
CA PRO A 85 -12.05 -14.49 -5.17
C PRO A 85 -12.90 -14.48 -3.90
N GLY A 86 -13.29 -15.65 -3.39
CA GLY A 86 -14.04 -15.76 -2.14
C GLY A 86 -13.24 -15.33 -0.92
N PHE A 87 -11.93 -15.61 -0.90
CA PHE A 87 -11.04 -15.09 0.14
C PHE A 87 -10.96 -13.56 0.10
N TYR A 88 -10.71 -12.99 -1.08
CA TYR A 88 -10.56 -11.54 -1.28
C TYR A 88 -11.85 -10.80 -0.92
N GLU A 89 -13.01 -11.29 -1.35
CA GLU A 89 -14.31 -10.71 -0.98
C GLU A 89 -14.56 -10.77 0.54
N ALA A 90 -14.20 -11.87 1.20
CA ALA A 90 -14.32 -11.98 2.66
C ALA A 90 -13.43 -10.97 3.39
N VAL A 91 -12.21 -10.73 2.92
CA VAL A 91 -11.32 -9.69 3.47
C VAL A 91 -11.96 -8.30 3.41
N MET A 92 -12.62 -7.99 2.29
CA MET A 92 -13.26 -6.69 2.06
C MET A 92 -14.55 -6.48 2.85
N THR A 93 -15.27 -7.56 3.16
CA THR A 93 -16.64 -7.49 3.69
C THR A 93 -16.76 -7.91 5.15
N LYS A 94 -15.85 -8.75 5.65
CA LYS A 94 -15.98 -9.37 6.98
C LYS A 94 -14.96 -8.87 8.00
N MET A 95 -13.80 -8.37 7.58
CA MET A 95 -12.74 -7.93 8.51
C MET A 95 -12.94 -6.51 9.06
N GLU A 96 -13.71 -5.65 8.38
CA GLU A 96 -13.94 -4.25 8.79
C GLU A 96 -14.56 -4.16 10.19
N GLU A 97 -15.66 -4.87 10.41
CA GLU A 97 -16.43 -4.78 11.65
C GLU A 97 -15.64 -5.29 12.89
N PRO A 98 -14.95 -6.43 12.84
CA PRO A 98 -14.06 -6.83 13.93
C PRO A 98 -12.89 -5.89 14.16
N PHE A 99 -12.32 -5.30 13.10
CA PHE A 99 -11.25 -4.31 13.24
C PHE A 99 -11.75 -3.05 13.95
N GLU A 100 -12.95 -2.56 13.61
CA GLU A 100 -13.55 -1.43 14.29
C GLU A 100 -13.79 -1.69 15.78
N ARG A 101 -14.36 -2.86 16.13
CA ARG A 101 -14.53 -3.24 17.54
C ARG A 101 -13.21 -3.34 18.30
N LEU A 102 -12.16 -3.80 17.63
CA LEU A 102 -10.83 -3.85 18.23
C LEU A 102 -10.34 -2.44 18.57
N LEU A 103 -10.52 -1.46 17.68
CA LEU A 103 -10.11 -0.08 17.95
C LEU A 103 -10.76 0.49 19.22
N ASP A 104 -11.99 0.09 19.54
CA ASP A 104 -12.71 0.51 20.76
C ASP A 104 -12.12 -0.09 22.05
N GLN A 105 -11.35 -1.16 21.94
CA GLN A 105 -10.78 -1.91 23.08
C GLN A 105 -9.30 -1.60 23.32
N LEU A 106 -8.68 -0.86 22.40
CA LEU A 106 -7.25 -0.57 22.44
C LEU A 106 -6.94 0.57 23.40
N GLU A 107 -5.96 0.32 24.28
CA GLU A 107 -5.38 1.31 25.18
C GLU A 107 -3.86 1.34 24.98
N PRO A 108 -3.21 2.52 24.90
CA PRO A 108 -3.80 3.87 24.94
C PRO A 108 -4.63 4.20 23.69
N THR A 109 -5.31 5.36 23.65
CA THR A 109 -6.11 5.78 22.48
C THR A 109 -5.30 5.76 21.18
N VAL A 110 -5.90 5.25 20.11
CA VAL A 110 -5.26 5.16 18.79
C VAL A 110 -5.12 6.54 18.15
N ASN A 111 -3.89 6.94 17.83
CA ASN A 111 -3.57 8.22 17.20
C ASN A 111 -3.55 8.15 15.67
N ALA A 112 -3.23 6.99 15.09
CA ALA A 112 -3.19 6.81 13.64
C ALA A 112 -3.34 5.35 13.21
N ILE A 113 -3.78 5.16 11.97
CA ILE A 113 -3.86 3.85 11.32
C ILE A 113 -2.88 3.82 10.14
N ILE A 114 -2.09 2.75 10.03
CA ILE A 114 -1.40 2.38 8.80
C ILE A 114 -2.25 1.27 8.16
N GLY A 115 -2.99 1.61 7.11
CA GLY A 115 -3.87 0.67 6.40
C GLY A 115 -3.22 0.19 5.12
N ASP A 116 -3.22 -1.11 4.88
CA ASP A 116 -2.88 -1.64 3.56
C ASP A 116 -3.87 -1.10 2.53
N VAL A 117 -3.35 -0.58 1.41
CA VAL A 117 -4.17 -0.06 0.32
C VAL A 117 -5.06 -1.15 -0.28
N GLU A 118 -4.67 -2.43 -0.22
CA GLU A 118 -5.55 -3.52 -0.66
C GLU A 118 -6.72 -3.79 0.30
N LEU A 119 -6.86 -3.04 1.40
CA LEU A 119 -8.07 -3.06 2.20
C LEU A 119 -8.93 -1.85 1.83
N ARG A 120 -10.17 -2.09 1.40
CA ARG A 120 -11.07 -1.00 0.96
C ARG A 120 -11.56 -0.09 2.08
N TRP A 121 -11.48 -0.54 3.33
CA TRP A 121 -12.18 0.02 4.48
C TRP A 121 -11.35 0.86 5.47
N PRO A 122 -10.01 0.74 5.63
CA PRO A 122 -9.27 1.47 6.66
C PRO A 122 -9.42 2.99 6.59
N VAL A 123 -9.40 3.57 5.39
CA VAL A 123 -9.60 5.01 5.18
C VAL A 123 -11.00 5.44 5.65
N ALA A 124 -12.03 4.66 5.32
CA ALA A 124 -13.40 4.95 5.74
C ALA A 124 -13.58 4.83 7.26
N VAL A 125 -12.97 3.81 7.88
CA VAL A 125 -12.93 3.61 9.34
C VAL A 125 -12.25 4.80 10.01
N GLY A 126 -11.06 5.21 9.55
CA GLY A 126 -10.34 6.34 10.10
C GLY A 126 -11.14 7.64 10.00
N ASN A 127 -11.77 7.91 8.85
CA ASN A 127 -12.63 9.07 8.66
C ASN A 127 -13.83 9.09 9.63
N ARG A 128 -14.50 7.95 9.85
CA ARG A 128 -15.62 7.85 10.82
C ARG A 128 -15.18 8.12 12.25
N ARG A 129 -13.97 7.73 12.60
CA ARG A 129 -13.42 7.82 13.96
C ARG A 129 -12.55 9.05 14.19
N ASN A 130 -12.40 9.90 13.16
CA ASN A 130 -11.49 11.04 13.16
C ASN A 130 -10.03 10.63 13.50
N ILE A 131 -9.59 9.48 12.98
CA ILE A 131 -8.23 8.94 13.11
C ILE A 131 -7.54 9.07 11.75
N PRO A 132 -6.35 9.71 11.67
CA PRO A 132 -5.60 9.81 10.42
C PRO A 132 -5.16 8.43 9.92
N VAL A 133 -5.20 8.25 8.59
CA VAL A 133 -4.84 6.98 7.93
C VAL A 133 -3.71 7.19 6.94
N ALA A 134 -2.59 6.52 7.15
CA ALA A 134 -1.53 6.36 6.17
C ALA A 134 -1.82 5.12 5.31
N ALA A 135 -2.06 5.33 4.02
CA ALA A 135 -2.25 4.25 3.06
C ALA A 135 -0.88 3.64 2.67
N PHE A 136 -0.71 2.34 2.90
CA PHE A 136 0.55 1.63 2.65
C PHE A 136 0.40 0.62 1.51
N TRP A 137 1.16 0.82 0.44
CA TRP A 137 1.21 -0.10 -0.70
C TRP A 137 2.43 -1.02 -0.60
N THR A 138 2.19 -2.32 -0.52
CA THR A 138 3.21 -3.36 -0.30
C THR A 138 3.73 -3.96 -1.62
N MET A 139 3.05 -3.71 -2.73
CA MET A 139 3.39 -4.25 -4.05
C MET A 139 4.24 -3.27 -4.88
N SER A 140 4.50 -3.61 -6.14
CA SER A 140 5.32 -2.77 -7.02
C SER A 140 4.61 -1.46 -7.38
N ALA A 141 5.39 -0.40 -7.55
CA ALA A 141 4.89 0.89 -8.02
C ALA A 141 4.28 0.80 -9.44
N SER A 142 4.77 -0.13 -10.28
CA SER A 142 4.19 -0.39 -11.59
C SER A 142 2.79 -0.98 -11.50
N PHE A 143 2.55 -1.89 -10.56
CA PHE A 143 1.22 -2.46 -10.35
C PHE A 143 0.23 -1.41 -9.81
N TYR A 144 0.68 -0.55 -8.90
CA TYR A 144 -0.11 0.59 -8.45
C TYR A 144 -0.48 1.52 -9.61
N SER A 145 0.52 1.92 -10.40
CA SER A 145 0.32 2.79 -11.57
C SER A 145 -0.71 2.20 -12.53
N MET A 146 -0.62 0.89 -12.81
CA MET A 146 -1.62 0.20 -13.60
C MET A 146 -3.02 0.38 -13.01
N LEU A 147 -3.25 -0.06 -11.78
CA LEU A 147 -4.59 -0.07 -11.20
C LEU A 147 -5.17 1.34 -11.09
N HIS A 148 -4.33 2.34 -10.80
CA HIS A 148 -4.70 3.74 -10.83
C HIS A 148 -5.16 4.18 -12.24
N HIS A 149 -4.40 3.88 -13.28
CA HIS A 149 -4.78 4.22 -14.66
C HIS A 149 -6.04 3.47 -15.14
N LEU A 150 -6.25 2.24 -14.66
CA LEU A 150 -7.46 1.46 -14.93
C LEU A 150 -8.67 2.04 -14.18
N ASP A 151 -8.52 2.45 -12.92
CA ASP A 151 -9.59 3.09 -12.14
C ASP A 151 -10.04 4.40 -12.81
N VAL A 152 -9.11 5.30 -13.12
CA VAL A 152 -9.40 6.58 -13.82
C VAL A 152 -10.13 6.32 -15.14
N PHE A 153 -9.73 5.28 -15.88
CA PHE A 153 -10.39 4.91 -17.13
C PHE A 153 -11.81 4.37 -16.90
N SER A 154 -11.99 3.52 -15.88
CA SER A 154 -13.29 2.91 -15.54
C SER A 154 -14.37 3.93 -15.17
N ARG A 155 -13.98 5.10 -14.63
CA ARG A 155 -14.92 6.17 -14.24
C ARG A 155 -15.63 6.79 -15.44
N THR A 156 -15.04 6.72 -16.63
CA THR A 156 -15.58 7.32 -17.86
C THR A 156 -16.00 6.28 -18.90
N HIS A 157 -15.60 5.02 -18.71
CA HIS A 157 -15.83 3.94 -19.66
C HIS A 157 -16.24 2.67 -18.94
N GLN A 158 -17.26 1.97 -19.47
CA GLN A 158 -17.65 0.67 -18.93
C GLN A 158 -16.50 -0.33 -19.08
N LEU A 159 -16.09 -0.94 -17.97
CA LEU A 159 -15.04 -1.96 -17.91
C LEU A 159 -15.52 -3.24 -18.59
N THR A 160 -14.99 -3.52 -19.77
CA THR A 160 -15.04 -4.84 -20.40
C THR A 160 -13.61 -5.38 -20.48
N VAL A 161 -13.46 -6.71 -20.49
CA VAL A 161 -12.15 -7.38 -20.57
C VAL A 161 -11.33 -6.87 -21.75
N ASP A 162 -11.98 -6.73 -22.90
CA ASP A 162 -11.35 -6.23 -24.13
C ASP A 162 -10.80 -4.80 -23.98
N LYS A 163 -11.49 -3.93 -23.22
CA LYS A 163 -11.07 -2.55 -22.97
C LYS A 163 -10.01 -2.45 -21.88
N LEU A 164 -10.03 -3.38 -20.91
CA LEU A 164 -8.98 -3.53 -19.90
C LEU A 164 -7.67 -3.93 -20.56
N ASP A 165 -7.70 -4.85 -21.52
CA ASP A 165 -6.55 -5.26 -22.32
C ASP A 165 -5.97 -4.12 -23.16
N GLU A 166 -6.84 -3.40 -23.86
CA GLU A 166 -6.43 -2.25 -24.68
C GLU A 166 -5.79 -1.16 -23.82
N ARG A 167 -6.31 -0.93 -22.61
CA ARG A 167 -5.78 0.08 -21.69
C ARG A 167 -4.52 -0.38 -20.97
N ALA A 168 -4.45 -1.63 -20.53
CA ALA A 168 -3.25 -2.22 -19.94
C ALA A 168 -2.07 -2.12 -20.92
N GLY A 169 -2.36 -2.32 -22.22
CA GLY A 169 -1.51 -2.06 -23.38
C GLY A 169 -0.76 -0.72 -23.40
N ASN A 170 -1.29 0.29 -22.70
CA ASN A 170 -0.96 1.70 -22.91
C ASN A 170 -0.74 2.47 -21.58
N ILE A 171 -0.31 1.79 -20.51
CA ILE A 171 -0.08 2.44 -19.22
C ILE A 171 1.24 3.23 -19.25
N PRO A 172 1.23 4.55 -18.99
CA PRO A 172 2.45 5.34 -18.96
C PRO A 172 3.49 4.81 -17.97
N GLY A 173 4.72 4.61 -18.44
CA GLY A 173 5.85 4.15 -17.62
C GLY A 173 5.94 2.64 -17.40
N ILE A 174 5.06 1.83 -18.00
CA ILE A 174 5.11 0.37 -17.96
C ILE A 174 5.56 -0.16 -19.34
N SER A 175 6.54 -1.07 -19.37
CA SER A 175 7.01 -1.65 -20.63
C SER A 175 6.01 -2.66 -21.20
N SER A 176 6.07 -2.91 -22.51
CA SER A 176 5.22 -3.91 -23.17
C SER A 176 5.40 -5.33 -22.61
N PHE A 177 6.60 -5.69 -22.14
CA PHE A 177 6.84 -6.98 -21.48
C PHE A 177 6.07 -7.10 -20.16
N HIS A 178 6.11 -6.06 -19.33
CA HIS A 178 5.29 -6.00 -18.12
C HIS A 178 3.80 -5.92 -18.43
N THR A 179 3.42 -5.43 -19.61
CA THR A 179 2.03 -5.31 -20.02
C THR A 179 1.40 -6.67 -20.30
N GLU A 180 2.14 -7.62 -20.86
CA GLU A 180 1.64 -9.00 -21.04
C GLU A 180 1.53 -9.75 -19.71
N ASP A 181 2.47 -9.54 -18.78
CA ASP A 181 2.31 -10.04 -17.40
C ASP A 181 1.06 -9.42 -16.74
N LEU A 182 0.82 -8.13 -16.95
CA LEU A 182 -0.34 -7.43 -16.39
C LEU A 182 -1.66 -7.86 -17.05
N ARG A 183 -1.67 -8.13 -18.35
CA ARG A 183 -2.83 -8.71 -19.05
C ARG A 183 -3.11 -10.10 -18.56
N THR A 184 -2.08 -10.92 -18.36
CA THR A 184 -2.20 -12.23 -17.73
C THR A 184 -2.86 -12.07 -16.35
N VAL A 185 -2.39 -11.13 -15.54
CA VAL A 185 -3.02 -10.81 -14.25
C VAL A 185 -4.47 -10.35 -14.42
N LEU A 186 -4.83 -9.57 -15.44
CA LEU A 186 -6.21 -9.12 -15.69
C LEU A 186 -7.14 -10.24 -16.19
N HIS A 187 -6.63 -11.17 -16.99
CA HIS A 187 -7.38 -12.31 -17.56
C HIS A 187 -7.51 -13.47 -16.60
N GLU A 188 -6.46 -13.76 -15.84
CA GLU A 188 -6.44 -14.85 -14.86
C GLU A 188 -7.14 -14.46 -13.56
N ASN A 189 -7.26 -13.15 -13.26
CA ASN A 189 -8.04 -12.71 -12.11
C ASN A 189 -9.53 -12.70 -12.41
N ASP A 190 -10.28 -13.07 -11.36
CA ASP A 190 -11.72 -12.90 -11.33
C ASP A 190 -12.09 -11.41 -11.45
N HIS A 191 -13.09 -11.10 -12.30
CA HIS A 191 -13.55 -9.72 -12.52
C HIS A 191 -13.97 -9.01 -11.24
N ARG A 192 -14.54 -9.74 -10.28
CA ARG A 192 -14.95 -9.19 -9.00
C ARG A 192 -13.74 -8.76 -8.17
N VAL A 193 -12.66 -9.55 -8.20
CA VAL A 193 -11.39 -9.22 -7.53
C VAL A 193 -10.81 -7.95 -8.13
N LEU A 194 -10.75 -7.86 -9.45
CA LEU A 194 -10.26 -6.66 -10.13
C LEU A 194 -11.09 -5.43 -9.77
N GLN A 195 -12.42 -5.54 -9.80
CA GLN A 195 -13.30 -4.43 -9.42
C GLN A 195 -13.03 -3.95 -7.99
N LEU A 196 -12.93 -4.89 -7.04
CA LEU A 196 -12.61 -4.57 -5.65
C LEU A 196 -11.21 -3.93 -5.51
N ALA A 197 -10.22 -4.39 -6.28
CA ALA A 197 -8.89 -3.78 -6.30
C ALA A 197 -8.92 -2.34 -6.85
N LEU A 198 -9.71 -2.06 -7.88
CA LEU A 198 -9.90 -0.69 -8.39
C LEU A 198 -10.63 0.20 -7.36
N GLU A 199 -11.65 -0.34 -6.69
CA GLU A 199 -12.32 0.35 -5.59
C GLU A 199 -11.32 0.75 -4.50
N CYS A 200 -10.42 -0.16 -4.10
CA CYS A 200 -9.35 0.11 -3.15
C CYS A 200 -8.47 1.31 -3.58
N ILE A 201 -8.02 1.35 -4.84
CA ILE A 201 -7.21 2.45 -5.36
C ILE A 201 -7.97 3.79 -5.34
N SER A 202 -9.25 3.78 -5.71
CA SER A 202 -10.08 4.99 -5.70
C SER A 202 -10.17 5.63 -4.31
N LYS A 203 -10.06 4.83 -3.23
CA LYS A 203 -10.08 5.31 -1.84
C LYS A 203 -8.77 5.97 -1.43
N VAL A 204 -7.66 5.68 -2.10
CA VAL A 204 -6.36 6.33 -1.84
C VAL A 204 -6.41 7.80 -2.26
N GLU A 205 -7.09 8.15 -3.36
CA GLU A 205 -7.30 9.54 -3.76
C GLU A 205 -8.13 10.32 -2.72
N MET A 206 -9.05 9.64 -2.01
CA MET A 206 -9.78 10.26 -0.90
C MET A 206 -8.93 10.42 0.38
N SER A 207 -7.72 9.86 0.41
CA SER A 207 -6.72 10.14 1.46
C SER A 207 -5.90 11.41 1.16
N SER A 208 -6.12 12.06 0.01
CA SER A 208 -5.38 13.25 -0.41
C SER A 208 -5.81 14.51 0.34
N LYS A 209 -5.08 14.78 1.43
CA LYS A 209 -4.63 16.14 1.76
C LYS A 209 -3.13 16.26 1.48
N LEU A 210 -2.66 15.85 0.30
CA LEU A 210 -1.32 16.17 -0.19
C LEU A 210 -1.32 16.23 -1.74
N GLU A 211 -1.17 17.44 -2.29
CA GLU A 211 -1.23 17.77 -3.73
C GLU A 211 0.06 17.40 -4.50
N SER A 212 -0.03 16.94 -5.76
CA SER A 212 0.70 17.53 -6.91
C SER A 212 0.44 16.83 -8.26
N ASP A 213 0.44 17.67 -9.32
CA ASP A 213 0.21 17.45 -10.76
C ASP A 213 1.22 16.53 -11.48
N VAL A 214 0.83 15.97 -12.65
CA VAL A 214 1.62 15.72 -13.90
C VAL A 214 1.28 14.37 -14.58
N PHE A 215 0.79 14.38 -15.83
CA PHE A 215 0.83 13.22 -16.77
C PHE A 215 0.96 13.66 -18.26
N LEU A 216 1.62 12.84 -19.10
CA LEU A 216 1.99 13.08 -20.53
C LEU A 216 1.35 12.06 -21.52
N ALA A 217 1.34 12.37 -22.84
CA ALA A 217 0.58 11.71 -23.93
C ALA A 217 1.27 10.52 -24.65
N LYS A 218 0.51 9.81 -25.51
CA LYS A 218 0.75 8.41 -26.00
C LYS A 218 1.75 8.26 -27.14
N GLU A 219 1.75 9.16 -28.13
CA GLU A 219 2.62 9.08 -29.31
C GLU A 219 4.11 9.26 -28.95
N ASP A 220 4.36 10.02 -27.89
CA ASP A 220 5.69 10.25 -27.32
C ASP A 220 6.29 8.98 -26.68
N ILE A 221 5.43 8.08 -26.17
CA ILE A 221 5.85 6.85 -25.47
C ILE A 221 6.40 5.81 -26.45
N GLU A 222 5.81 5.71 -27.64
CA GLU A 222 6.18 4.67 -28.61
C GLU A 222 7.53 4.95 -29.29
N VAL A 223 7.80 6.23 -29.62
CA VAL A 223 9.12 6.67 -30.08
C VAL A 223 10.16 6.40 -28.98
N LEU A 224 9.84 6.69 -27.72
CA LEU A 224 10.73 6.45 -26.58
C LEU A 224 11.13 4.98 -26.41
N VAL A 225 10.20 4.04 -26.58
CA VAL A 225 10.46 2.60 -26.34
C VAL A 225 11.36 2.00 -27.43
N LYS A 226 11.12 2.33 -28.71
CA LYS A 226 12.00 1.91 -29.82
C LYS A 226 13.39 2.49 -29.66
N THR A 227 13.45 3.74 -29.25
CA THR A 227 14.69 4.41 -28.90
C THR A 227 15.41 3.73 -27.72
N PHE A 228 14.69 3.30 -26.68
CA PHE A 228 15.24 2.65 -25.47
C PHE A 228 15.79 1.25 -25.67
N MET A 229 15.21 0.46 -26.57
CA MET A 229 15.61 -0.95 -26.76
C MET A 229 16.82 -1.12 -27.68
N ASP A 230 17.13 -0.11 -28.48
CA ASP A 230 18.36 -0.09 -29.27
C ASP A 230 19.59 0.19 -28.36
N VAL A 231 20.51 -0.76 -28.33
CA VAL A 231 21.71 -0.72 -27.48
C VAL A 231 22.75 0.25 -28.03
N GLU A 232 22.74 0.45 -29.35
CA GLU A 232 23.61 1.37 -30.09
C GLU A 232 23.01 2.78 -30.17
N SER A 233 21.69 2.91 -30.00
CA SER A 233 20.98 4.19 -29.90
C SER A 233 21.52 5.06 -28.78
N GLN A 234 21.97 6.25 -29.16
CA GLN A 234 22.45 7.27 -28.24
C GLN A 234 21.33 7.77 -27.31
N GLU A 235 20.10 7.79 -27.82
CA GLU A 235 18.92 8.26 -27.11
C GLU A 235 18.36 7.14 -26.20
N GLY A 236 18.54 5.87 -26.56
CA GLY A 236 18.26 4.71 -25.70
C GLY A 236 19.25 4.53 -24.56
N ARG A 237 20.53 4.87 -24.79
CA ARG A 237 21.50 5.02 -23.71
C ARG A 237 21.04 6.06 -22.71
N LYS A 238 20.59 7.24 -23.15
CA LYS A 238 20.02 8.27 -22.26
C LYS A 238 18.79 7.77 -21.48
N ILE A 239 17.89 7.00 -22.08
CA ILE A 239 16.71 6.47 -21.38
C ILE A 239 17.11 5.38 -20.35
N ARG A 240 18.07 4.50 -20.66
CA ARG A 240 18.64 3.55 -19.68
C ARG A 240 19.36 4.26 -18.54
N ASP A 241 20.06 5.35 -18.85
CA ASP A 241 20.65 6.21 -17.83
C ASP A 241 19.57 6.90 -16.99
N ARG A 242 18.47 7.37 -17.59
CA ARG A 242 17.27 7.84 -16.87
C ARG A 242 16.58 6.77 -16.04
N ALA A 243 16.56 5.50 -16.46
CA ALA A 243 16.02 4.39 -15.67
C ALA A 243 16.93 4.05 -14.49
N ARG A 244 18.26 4.16 -14.67
CA ARG A 244 19.23 4.11 -13.56
C ARG A 244 19.07 5.33 -12.65
N GLU A 245 18.81 6.50 -13.20
CA GLU A 245 18.43 7.69 -12.43
C GLU A 245 17.10 7.47 -11.72
N LEU A 246 16.08 6.87 -12.32
CA LEU A 246 14.80 6.56 -11.68
C LEU A 246 14.98 5.53 -10.56
N LYS A 247 15.76 4.49 -10.78
CA LYS A 247 16.22 3.58 -9.72
C LYS A 247 16.98 4.33 -8.63
N ALA A 248 17.82 5.29 -9.00
CA ALA A 248 18.52 6.16 -8.06
C ALA A 248 17.56 7.14 -7.36
N MET A 249 16.49 7.60 -8.00
CA MET A 249 15.46 8.48 -7.47
C MET A 249 14.53 7.72 -6.53
N CYS A 250 14.17 6.48 -6.84
CA CYS A 250 13.46 5.58 -5.92
C CYS A 250 14.35 5.28 -4.70
N ARG A 251 15.64 4.98 -4.92
CA ARG A 251 16.63 4.84 -3.83
C ARG A 251 16.82 6.13 -3.04
N LYS A 252 16.75 7.29 -3.70
CA LYS A 252 16.82 8.62 -3.08
C LYS A 252 15.52 8.93 -2.34
N ALA A 253 14.38 8.46 -2.83
CA ALA A 253 13.05 8.65 -2.24
C ALA A 253 12.90 7.85 -0.95
N ILE A 254 13.39 6.61 -0.92
CA ILE A 254 13.44 5.77 0.30
C ILE A 254 14.67 6.07 1.18
N GLY A 255 15.67 6.76 0.63
CA GLY A 255 16.87 7.20 1.33
C GLY A 255 16.60 8.38 2.25
N LYS A 256 17.50 8.62 3.20
CA LYS A 256 17.39 9.72 4.18
C LYS A 256 17.21 11.07 3.47
N GLY A 257 16.15 11.81 3.79
CA GLY A 257 15.74 13.07 3.15
C GLY A 257 14.92 12.93 1.85
N GLY A 258 14.65 11.71 1.38
CA GLY A 258 13.83 11.40 0.21
C GLY A 258 12.34 11.64 0.37
N SER A 259 11.52 11.50 -0.68
CA SER A 259 10.07 11.72 -0.57
C SER A 259 9.36 10.71 0.33
N SER A 260 9.70 9.41 0.28
CA SER A 260 9.15 8.42 1.22
C SER A 260 9.65 8.68 2.65
N ASP A 261 10.92 9.08 2.81
CA ASP A 261 11.48 9.50 4.09
C ASP A 261 10.80 10.77 4.64
N ARG A 262 10.50 11.75 3.79
CA ARG A 262 9.80 12.99 4.14
C ARG A 262 8.35 12.75 4.45
N ASN A 263 7.64 11.94 3.67
CA ASN A 263 6.25 11.58 3.95
C ASN A 263 6.16 10.80 5.26
N LEU A 264 7.13 9.91 5.52
CA LEU A 264 7.25 9.23 6.81
C LEU A 264 7.55 10.20 7.96
N ASN A 265 8.46 11.15 7.76
CA ASN A 265 8.79 12.16 8.78
C ASN A 265 7.61 13.12 9.03
N ALA A 266 6.86 13.49 7.99
CA ALA A 266 5.66 14.31 8.07
C ALA A 266 4.56 13.56 8.83
N PHE A 267 4.29 12.31 8.47
CA PHE A 267 3.38 11.44 9.21
C PHE A 267 3.79 11.30 10.68
N ILE A 268 5.07 11.04 10.96
CA ILE A 268 5.60 10.98 12.33
C ILE A 268 5.38 12.31 13.07
N SER A 269 5.60 13.45 12.42
CA SER A 269 5.35 14.76 13.02
C SER A 269 3.88 14.95 13.37
N ASP A 270 2.98 14.56 12.47
CA ASP A 270 1.53 14.71 12.65
C ASP A 270 0.99 13.86 13.80
N ILE A 271 1.53 12.64 14.00
CA ILE A 271 1.05 11.74 15.05
C ILE A 271 1.70 11.99 16.41
N SER A 272 2.84 12.68 16.47
CA SER A 272 3.61 12.96 17.69
C SER A 272 3.47 14.41 18.19
N SER A 273 2.66 15.23 17.52
CA SER A 273 2.27 16.58 17.97
C SER A 273 1.10 16.53 18.96
#